data_AF-A0A3L6TP76-F1
#
_entry.id   AF-A0A3L6TP76-F1
#
_cell.length_a   1.000
_cell.length_b   1.000
_cell.length_c   1.000
_cell.angle_alpha   90.00
_cell.angle_beta   90.00
_cell.angle_gamma   90.00
#
_symmetry.space_group_name_H-M   'P 1'
#
loop_
_entity.id
_entity.type
_entity.pdbx_description
1 polymer ?
#
loop_
_entity_poly.entity_id
_entity_poly.type
_entity_poly.pdbx_seq_one_letter_code
_entity_poly.pdbx_strand_id
1 'polypeptide(L)'
;MVMVQIPSALLTQLKLKKLIQWSLLTAFGPKSLVLLFSNKCWLHFFMLFVPVTGLWMSAIGVVGLALNLRAYDFVSQEIRAAEDPEFETFYTKNILLNEGIRAWMAAQDQPHENLIFPEEVLPCGNAF
;
A
#
# COMPACT_ATOMS: atom_id res chain seq x y z
N MET A 1 -10.79 -43.25 -17.37
CA MET A 1 -10.25 -42.66 -16.13
C MET A 1 -8.81 -42.25 -16.38
N VAL A 2 -8.56 -40.99 -16.74
CA VAL A 2 -7.18 -40.51 -17.05
C VAL A 2 -6.53 -40.13 -15.73
N MET A 3 -5.53 -40.90 -15.28
CA MET A 3 -4.72 -40.55 -14.12
C MET A 3 -3.71 -39.48 -14.53
N VAL A 4 -3.89 -38.26 -14.05
CA VAL A 4 -2.91 -37.18 -14.20
C VAL A 4 -1.68 -37.53 -13.36
N GLN A 5 -0.61 -38.00 -14.02
CA GLN A 5 0.70 -38.22 -13.41
C GLN A 5 1.37 -36.86 -13.17
N ILE A 6 1.36 -36.38 -11.93
CA ILE A 6 2.12 -35.19 -11.53
C ILE A 6 3.61 -35.57 -11.54
N PRO A 7 4.50 -34.84 -12.25
CA PRO A 7 5.93 -35.15 -12.26
C PRO A 7 6.52 -35.08 -10.85
N SER A 8 7.30 -36.09 -10.47
CA SER A 8 7.94 -36.20 -9.13
C SER A 8 8.68 -34.92 -8.70
N ALA A 9 9.31 -34.22 -9.66
CA ALA A 9 10.00 -32.95 -9.43
C ALA A 9 9.05 -31.79 -9.02
N LEU A 10 7.80 -31.79 -9.49
CA LEU A 10 6.80 -30.79 -9.10
C LEU A 10 6.32 -31.04 -7.67
N LEU A 11 6.21 -32.32 -7.28
CA LEU A 11 5.81 -32.73 -5.94
C LEU A 11 6.88 -32.39 -4.89
N THR A 12 8.16 -32.57 -5.22
CA THR A 12 9.28 -32.20 -4.32
C THR A 12 9.38 -30.68 -4.14
N GLN A 13 9.20 -29.90 -5.21
CA GLN A 13 9.18 -28.43 -5.12
C GLN A 13 8.00 -27.90 -4.31
N LEU A 14 6.80 -28.48 -4.49
CA LEU A 14 5.61 -28.10 -3.72
C LEU A 14 5.77 -28.44 -2.23
N LYS A 15 6.35 -29.60 -1.91
CA LYS A 15 6.67 -29.98 -0.53
C LYS A 15 7.68 -29.04 0.09
N LEU A 16 8.76 -28.69 -0.62
CA LEU A 16 9.79 -27.78 -0.12
C LEU A 16 9.23 -26.37 0.12
N LYS A 17 8.43 -25.82 -0.80
CA LYS A 17 7.72 -24.54 -0.60
C LYS A 17 6.79 -24.57 0.60
N LYS A 18 6.02 -25.64 0.77
CA LYS A 18 5.15 -25.81 1.95
C LYS A 18 5.96 -25.92 3.24
N LEU A 19 7.10 -26.60 3.22
CA LEU A 19 7.95 -26.81 4.40
C LEU A 19 8.65 -25.52 4.84
N ILE A 20 9.12 -24.71 3.87
CA ILE A 20 9.65 -23.36 4.11
C ILE A 20 8.56 -22.44 4.65
N GLN A 21 7.35 -22.48 4.08
CA GLN A 21 6.21 -21.70 4.56
C GLN A 21 5.79 -22.07 5.99
N TRP A 22 5.76 -23.38 6.31
CA TRP A 22 5.49 -23.87 7.67
C TRP A 22 6.61 -23.51 8.67
N SER A 23 7.86 -23.47 8.23
CA SER A 23 9.00 -23.03 9.03
C SER A 23 8.94 -21.52 9.38
N LEU A 24 8.60 -20.67 8.41
CA LEU A 24 8.45 -19.23 8.64
C LEU A 24 7.26 -18.91 9.56
N LEU A 25 6.13 -19.59 9.36
CA LEU A 25 4.93 -19.45 10.22
C LEU A 25 5.16 -19.96 11.65
N THR A 26 6.05 -20.94 11.84
CA THR A 26 6.42 -21.41 13.20
C THR A 26 7.48 -20.54 13.86
N ALA A 27 8.37 -19.90 13.09
CA ALA A 27 9.39 -18.98 13.60
C ALA A 27 8.83 -17.64 14.11
N PHE A 28 7.76 -17.13 13.50
CA PHE A 28 7.09 -15.87 13.87
C PHE A 28 5.63 -16.06 14.33
N GLY A 29 5.33 -17.22 14.95
CA GLY A 29 4.01 -17.47 15.55
C GLY A 29 3.84 -16.78 16.91
N PRO A 30 2.63 -16.79 17.51
CA PRO A 30 2.36 -16.16 18.80
C PRO A 30 3.27 -16.64 19.94
N LYS A 31 3.83 -17.86 19.84
CA LYS A 31 4.82 -18.39 20.78
C LYS A 31 6.15 -17.61 20.77
N SER A 32 6.62 -17.18 19.60
CA SER A 32 7.82 -16.34 19.47
C SER A 32 7.59 -14.95 20.07
N LEU A 33 6.41 -14.37 19.82
CA LEU A 33 6.00 -13.07 20.36
C LEU A 33 5.93 -13.09 21.90
N VAL A 34 5.41 -14.18 22.49
CA VAL A 34 5.42 -14.38 23.95
C VAL A 34 6.84 -14.53 24.53
N LEU A 35 7.72 -15.31 23.88
CA LEU A 35 9.11 -15.48 24.32
C LEU A 35 9.87 -14.15 24.31
N LEU A 36 9.63 -13.36 23.27
CA LEU A 36 10.28 -12.08 23.05
C LEU A 36 9.85 -11.02 24.10
N PHE A 37 8.56 -10.95 24.45
CA PHE A 37 8.08 -10.05 25.51
C PHE A 37 8.30 -10.55 26.94
N SER A 38 8.68 -11.82 27.13
CA SER A 38 9.02 -12.37 28.45
C SER A 38 10.32 -11.78 29.03
N ASN A 39 11.19 -11.24 28.17
CA ASN A 39 12.41 -10.55 28.61
C ASN A 39 12.16 -9.02 28.72
N LYS A 40 12.26 -8.48 29.93
CA LYS A 40 12.02 -7.05 30.22
C LYS A 40 12.93 -6.11 29.44
N CYS A 41 14.20 -6.48 29.21
CA CYS A 41 15.12 -5.67 28.42
C CYS A 41 14.71 -5.64 26.95
N TRP A 42 14.23 -6.77 26.42
CA TRP A 42 13.75 -6.87 25.05
C TRP A 42 12.43 -6.11 24.85
N LEU A 43 11.50 -6.19 25.81
CA LEU A 43 10.27 -5.39 25.80
C LEU A 43 10.58 -3.88 25.71
N HIS A 44 11.46 -3.35 26.57
CA HIS A 44 11.83 -1.94 26.54
C HIS A 44 12.55 -1.52 25.26
N PHE A 45 13.44 -2.38 24.75
CA PHE A 45 14.08 -2.16 23.46
C PHE A 45 13.04 -2.06 22.33
N PHE A 46 12.05 -2.95 22.30
CA PHE A 46 10.99 -2.92 21.28
C PHE A 46 10.09 -1.70 21.39
N MET A 47 9.80 -1.28 22.62
CA MET A 47 9.02 -0.08 22.88
C MET A 47 9.70 1.18 22.34
N LEU A 48 11.04 1.21 22.27
CA LEU A 48 11.79 2.27 21.60
C LEU A 48 11.90 2.02 20.08
N PHE A 49 12.21 0.79 19.67
CA PHE A 49 12.49 0.44 18.28
C PHE A 49 11.30 0.68 17.36
N VAL A 50 10.08 0.31 17.78
CA VAL A 50 8.86 0.44 16.96
C VAL A 50 8.58 1.91 16.60
N PRO A 51 8.44 2.86 17.55
CA PRO A 51 8.18 4.25 17.20
C PRO A 51 9.36 4.91 16.47
N VAL A 52 10.61 4.62 16.87
CA VAL A 52 11.79 5.19 16.21
C VAL A 52 11.89 4.75 14.75
N THR A 53 11.69 3.47 14.48
CA THR A 53 11.72 2.94 13.11
C THR A 53 10.54 3.48 12.29
N GLY A 54 9.35 3.58 12.88
CA GLY A 54 8.19 4.18 12.22
C GLY A 54 8.43 5.62 11.79
N LEU A 55 9.01 6.44 12.66
CA LEU A 55 9.38 7.82 12.34
C LEU A 55 10.46 7.87 11.25
N TRP A 56 11.46 6.99 11.32
CA TRP A 56 12.51 6.87 10.29
C TRP A 56 11.94 6.54 8.91
N MET A 57 11.07 5.53 8.81
CA MET A 57 10.47 5.13 7.53
C MET A 57 9.56 6.22 6.96
N SER A 58 8.81 6.93 7.82
CA SER A 58 8.00 8.08 7.41
C SER A 58 8.85 9.24 6.88
N ALA A 59 9.94 9.57 7.58
CA ALA A 59 10.85 10.64 7.18
C ALA A 59 11.45 10.39 5.79
N ILE A 60 11.85 9.14 5.50
CA ILE A 60 12.32 8.76 4.15
C ILE A 60 11.23 9.02 3.10
N GLY A 61 9.98 8.66 3.39
CA GLY A 61 8.84 8.95 2.50
C GLY A 61 8.66 10.45 2.25
N VAL A 62 8.71 11.28 3.30
CA VAL A 62 8.59 12.74 3.20
C VAL A 62 9.72 13.36 2.38
N VAL A 63 10.96 12.87 2.51
CA VAL A 63 12.08 13.30 1.67
C VAL A 63 11.80 13.00 0.19
N GLY A 64 11.18 11.87 -0.12
CA GLY A 64 10.69 11.56 -1.47
C GLY A 64 9.63 12.55 -1.97
N LEU A 65 8.64 12.87 -1.12
CA LEU A 65 7.60 13.86 -1.42
C LEU A 65 8.19 15.24 -1.75
N ALA A 66 9.26 15.67 -1.07
CA ALA A 66 9.92 16.94 -1.32
C ALA A 66 10.50 17.06 -2.74
N LEU A 67 10.82 15.92 -3.36
CA LEU A 67 11.27 15.81 -4.75
C LEU A 67 10.13 15.42 -5.72
N ASN A 68 8.87 15.47 -5.27
CA ASN A 68 7.69 14.96 -5.97
C ASN A 68 7.75 13.46 -6.33
N LEU A 69 8.65 12.69 -5.71
CA LEU A 69 8.74 11.23 -5.88
C LEU A 69 7.67 10.56 -5.01
N ARG A 70 6.47 10.41 -5.58
CA ARG A 70 5.31 9.84 -4.90
C ARG A 70 5.00 8.45 -5.43
N ALA A 71 4.63 7.55 -4.52
CA ALA A 71 3.91 6.33 -4.89
C ALA A 71 2.42 6.67 -5.11
N TYR A 72 2.15 7.55 -6.09
CA TYR A 72 0.80 8.05 -6.37
C TYR A 72 0.01 7.02 -7.16
N ASP A 73 0.59 6.50 -8.25
CA ASP A 73 -0.10 5.60 -9.16
C ASP A 73 0.41 4.16 -9.16
N PHE A 74 -0.50 3.20 -9.19
CA PHE A 74 -0.24 1.84 -9.64
C PHE A 74 -0.55 1.74 -11.14
N VAL A 75 0.50 1.78 -11.97
CA VAL A 75 0.37 1.73 -13.45
C VAL A 75 -0.49 0.56 -13.94
N SER A 76 -0.44 -0.60 -13.28
CA SER A 76 -1.27 -1.75 -13.64
C SER A 76 -2.77 -1.53 -13.38
N GLN A 77 -3.13 -0.74 -12.37
CA GLN A 77 -4.51 -0.40 -12.09
C GLN A 77 -5.01 0.69 -13.03
N GLU A 78 -4.19 1.70 -13.32
CA GLU A 78 -4.51 2.76 -14.30
C GLU A 78 -4.80 2.17 -15.69
N ILE A 79 -3.93 1.27 -16.16
CA ILE A 79 -4.13 0.62 -17.47
C ILE A 79 -5.44 -0.18 -17.50
N ARG A 80 -5.73 -0.91 -16.42
CA ARG A 80 -6.95 -1.72 -16.35
C ARG A 80 -8.21 -0.86 -16.24
N ALA A 81 -8.19 0.20 -15.44
CA ALA A 81 -9.30 1.13 -15.30
C ALA A 81 -9.53 1.95 -16.58
N ALA A 82 -8.49 2.20 -17.36
CA ALA A 82 -8.59 2.84 -18.67
C ALA A 82 -9.18 1.91 -19.75
N GLU A 83 -8.93 0.59 -19.67
CA GLU A 83 -9.47 -0.40 -20.60
C GLU A 83 -10.89 -0.86 -20.24
N ASP A 84 -11.19 -1.01 -18.96
CA ASP A 84 -12.46 -1.52 -18.44
C ASP A 84 -13.15 -0.46 -17.56
N PRO A 85 -14.19 0.24 -18.06
CA PRO A 85 -14.88 1.29 -17.32
C PRO A 85 -15.71 0.77 -16.15
N GLU A 86 -15.95 -0.53 -16.05
CA GLU A 86 -16.62 -1.14 -14.89
C GLU A 86 -15.63 -1.50 -13.77
N PHE A 87 -14.32 -1.41 -14.05
CA PHE A 87 -13.29 -1.74 -13.08
C PHE A 87 -13.11 -0.62 -12.06
N GLU A 88 -13.72 -0.81 -10.90
CA GLU A 88 -13.58 0.10 -9.76
C GLU A 88 -12.93 -0.57 -8.54
N THR A 89 -12.01 0.14 -7.89
CA THR A 89 -11.45 -0.26 -6.60
C THR A 89 -11.43 0.94 -5.64
N PHE A 90 -11.13 0.69 -4.36
CA PHE A 90 -10.90 1.79 -3.42
C PHE A 90 -9.75 2.72 -3.85
N TYR A 91 -8.75 2.19 -4.56
CA TYR A 91 -7.64 2.99 -5.05
C TYR A 91 -8.10 3.98 -6.14
N THR A 92 -8.84 3.52 -7.16
CA THR A 92 -9.33 4.41 -8.23
C THR A 92 -10.33 5.45 -7.70
N LYS A 93 -11.16 5.08 -6.71
CA LYS A 93 -12.04 6.01 -5.99
C LYS A 93 -11.28 7.09 -5.21
N ASN A 94 -10.16 6.74 -4.58
CA ASN A 94 -9.32 7.71 -3.87
C ASN A 94 -8.64 8.70 -4.83
N ILE A 95 -8.35 8.31 -6.08
CA ILE A 95 -7.81 9.24 -7.09
C ILE A 95 -8.83 10.32 -7.43
N LEU A 96 -10.10 9.94 -7.67
CA LEU A 96 -11.17 10.91 -7.94
C LEU A 96 -11.35 11.89 -6.78
N LEU A 97 -11.28 11.41 -5.54
CA LEU A 97 -11.31 12.29 -4.37
C LEU A 97 -10.12 13.26 -4.35
N ASN A 98 -8.91 12.78 -4.64
CA ASN A 98 -7.71 13.60 -4.70
C ASN A 98 -7.78 14.66 -5.82
N GLU A 99 -8.40 14.34 -6.95
CA GLU A 99 -8.65 15.30 -8.04
C GLU A 99 -9.61 16.40 -7.60
N GLY A 100 -10.70 16.04 -6.90
CA GLY A 100 -11.59 16.99 -6.26
C GLY A 100 -10.84 17.91 -5.30
N ILE A 101 -10.11 17.34 -4.34
CA ILE A 101 -9.33 18.10 -3.35
C ILE A 101 -8.36 19.07 -4.04
N ARG A 102 -7.65 18.65 -5.10
CA ARG A 102 -6.74 19.53 -5.84
C ARG A 102 -7.48 20.67 -6.52
N ALA A 103 -8.53 20.39 -7.31
CA ALA A 103 -9.23 21.41 -8.07
C ALA A 103 -9.95 22.42 -7.16
N TRP A 104 -10.57 21.95 -6.09
CA TRP A 104 -11.36 22.77 -5.18
C TRP A 104 -10.49 23.62 -4.24
N MET A 105 -9.35 23.10 -3.76
CA MET A 105 -8.52 23.83 -2.80
C MET A 105 -7.42 24.65 -3.47
N ALA A 106 -6.95 24.31 -4.68
CA ALA A 106 -5.77 24.96 -5.29
C ALA A 106 -5.89 26.47 -5.45
N ALA A 107 -7.07 27.00 -5.80
CA ALA A 107 -7.26 28.44 -5.98
C ALA A 107 -7.05 29.24 -4.67
N GLN A 108 -7.37 28.65 -3.51
CA GLN A 108 -7.20 29.28 -2.20
C GLN A 108 -5.86 28.95 -1.55
N ASP A 109 -5.40 27.70 -1.65
CA ASP A 109 -4.14 27.23 -1.05
C ASP A 109 -2.90 27.76 -1.80
N GLN A 110 -3.04 28.06 -3.09
CA GLN A 110 -1.96 28.55 -3.95
C GLN A 110 -2.30 29.92 -4.58
N PRO A 111 -2.46 30.98 -3.76
CA PRO A 111 -2.90 32.29 -4.26
C PRO A 111 -1.89 32.94 -5.21
N HIS A 112 -0.61 32.54 -5.14
CA HIS A 112 0.45 33.04 -6.02
C HIS A 112 0.33 32.55 -7.46
N GLU A 113 -0.37 31.44 -7.71
CA GLU A 113 -0.61 30.90 -9.05
C GLU A 113 -1.77 31.60 -9.77
N ASN A 114 -2.54 32.46 -9.09
CA ASN A 114 -3.70 33.19 -9.64
C ASN A 114 -4.68 32.28 -10.41
N LEU A 115 -4.92 31.07 -9.89
CA LEU A 115 -5.78 30.08 -10.53
C LEU A 115 -7.25 30.54 -10.47
N ILE A 116 -7.89 30.59 -11.63
CA ILE A 116 -9.33 30.85 -11.78
C ILE A 116 -9.93 29.67 -12.53
N PHE A 117 -10.63 28.80 -11.80
CA PHE A 117 -11.37 27.68 -12.37
C PHE A 117 -12.84 28.08 -12.51
N PRO A 118 -13.41 28.10 -13.73
CA PRO A 118 -14.84 28.27 -13.89
C PRO A 118 -15.60 27.02 -13.41
N GLU A 119 -16.90 27.15 -13.10
CA GLU A 119 -17.67 26.09 -12.46
C GLU A 119 -17.78 24.83 -13.32
N GLU A 120 -17.80 24.98 -14.65
CA GLU A 120 -17.91 23.85 -15.59
C GLU A 120 -16.69 22.91 -15.61
N VAL A 121 -15.51 23.34 -15.13
CA VAL A 121 -14.31 22.49 -15.08
C VAL A 121 -14.07 21.88 -13.70
N LEU A 122 -14.87 22.25 -12.69
CA LEU A 122 -14.74 21.70 -11.35
C LEU A 122 -15.31 20.27 -11.34
N PRO A 123 -14.51 19.27 -10.90
CA PRO A 123 -14.99 17.91 -10.82
C PRO A 123 -16.04 17.79 -9.71
N CYS A 124 -17.25 17.41 -10.08
CA CYS A 124 -18.37 17.14 -9.19
C CYS A 124 -19.03 15.79 -9.50
N GLY A 125 -19.44 15.09 -8.44
CA GLY A 125 -20.33 13.94 -8.57
C GLY A 125 -21.76 14.37 -8.90
N ASN A 126 -22.59 13.43 -9.33
CA ASN A 126 -23.98 13.73 -9.65
C ASN A 126 -24.77 14.15 -8.40
N ALA A 127 -25.44 15.30 -8.46
CA ALA A 127 -26.36 15.82 -7.43
C ALA A 127 -25.74 16.11 -6.03
N PHE A 128 -24.47 16.49 -5.98
CA PHE A 128 -23.86 17.13 -4.81
C PHE A 128 -24.09 18.64 -4.78
#